data_AF-A0A971CLE1-F1
#
_entry.id   AF-A0A971CLE1-F1
#
_cell.length_a   1.000
_cell.length_b   1.000
_cell.length_c   1.000
_cell.angle_alpha   90.00
_cell.angle_beta   90.00
_cell.angle_gamma   90.00
#
_symmetry.space_group_name_H-M   'P 1'
#
loop_
_entity.id
_entity.type
_entity.pdbx_description
1 polymer ?
#
loop_
_entity_poly.entity_id
_entity_poly.type
_entity_poly.pdbx_seq_one_letter_code
_entity_poly.pdbx_strand_id
1 'polypeptide(L)'
;MFAIFAAAWLGQIAALLPAAAQSYSTARLADGFDYPVGKPDGVGYYIFRGFSPNGHLGEDWNGKGGGDTDEGDPVYSIAHGVVVFSEDYKKGWGNVVIVRHAYRERNGQIAFVDSLYGHLKVRSVRLGQQVTRGQMVGTIGCGPYRMYAAHLHFEIRKDLRVGMRRELYPRNHVTYHTPKQFMDLHRSLRFEDRTVRVPINTFLKSNPNRITTDEVEIPELTATGETTRPKLPDELGLVIEEETEVEAATPEKSQSLFEALLKKLSNPQ
;
A
#
# COMPACT_ATOMS: atom_id res chain seq x y z
N MET A 1 60.19 33.37 3.63
CA MET A 1 59.48 32.49 2.68
C MET A 1 58.50 31.69 3.48
N PHE A 2 57.20 31.99 3.43
CA PHE A 2 56.04 31.11 3.66
C PHE A 2 54.78 31.99 3.66
N ALA A 3 54.07 31.99 2.54
CA ALA A 3 52.71 32.53 2.43
C ALA A 3 51.74 31.36 2.68
N ILE A 4 50.83 31.53 3.64
CA ILE A 4 49.76 30.56 3.92
C ILE A 4 48.52 31.01 3.14
N PHE A 5 48.10 30.22 2.16
CA PHE A 5 46.82 30.35 1.48
C PHE A 5 45.72 29.74 2.37
N ALA A 6 44.73 30.54 2.77
CA ALA A 6 43.48 30.04 3.34
C ALA A 6 42.44 29.94 2.21
N ALA A 7 42.15 28.71 1.77
CA ALA A 7 41.04 28.43 0.87
C ALA A 7 39.75 28.34 1.68
N ALA A 8 38.81 29.27 1.46
CA ALA A 8 37.47 29.21 2.03
C ALA A 8 36.65 28.14 1.30
N TRP A 9 36.28 27.09 2.02
CA TRP A 9 35.37 26.03 1.56
C TRP A 9 33.93 26.55 1.69
N LEU A 10 33.33 27.00 0.59
CA LEU A 10 31.90 27.30 0.53
C LEU A 10 31.11 25.99 0.46
N GLY A 11 30.74 25.45 1.62
CA GLY A 11 29.81 24.33 1.70
C GLY A 11 28.42 24.75 1.24
N GLN A 12 27.94 24.15 0.15
CA GLN A 12 26.53 24.23 -0.23
C GLN A 12 25.68 23.48 0.81
N ILE A 13 24.93 24.22 1.61
CA ILE A 13 23.84 23.65 2.41
C ILE A 13 22.66 23.45 1.47
N ALA A 14 22.51 22.22 0.96
CA ALA A 14 21.25 21.82 0.34
C ALA A 14 20.19 21.76 1.44
N ALA A 15 19.24 22.69 1.42
CA ALA A 15 18.07 22.61 2.28
C ALA A 15 17.30 21.33 1.96
N LEU A 16 17.28 20.39 2.91
CA LEU A 16 16.41 19.21 2.87
C LEU A 16 14.97 19.69 3.07
N LEU A 17 14.26 19.96 1.97
CA LEU A 17 12.81 20.04 2.00
C LEU A 17 12.26 18.68 2.48
N PRO A 18 11.26 18.65 3.37
CA PRO A 18 10.59 17.41 3.72
C PRO A 18 10.00 16.82 2.42
N ALA A 19 10.38 15.60 2.09
CA ALA A 19 9.83 14.90 0.94
C ALA A 19 8.31 14.82 1.10
N ALA A 20 7.56 15.50 0.22
CA ALA A 20 6.11 15.39 0.17
C ALA A 20 5.75 13.91 0.09
N ALA A 21 4.94 13.43 1.03
CA ALA A 21 4.73 12.01 1.18
C ALA A 21 3.88 11.49 0.00
N GLN A 22 4.42 10.52 -0.75
CA GLN A 22 3.90 10.11 -2.05
C GLN A 22 2.49 9.51 -1.95
N SER A 23 1.49 10.17 -2.56
CA SER A 23 0.08 9.75 -2.54
C SER A 23 -0.28 8.69 -3.59
N TYR A 24 0.49 8.62 -4.68
CA TYR A 24 0.29 7.69 -5.78
C TYR A 24 1.61 7.08 -6.29
N SER A 25 1.53 5.88 -6.85
CA SER A 25 2.58 5.30 -7.67
C SER A 25 2.09 5.18 -9.12
N THR A 26 2.94 4.69 -10.02
CA THR A 26 2.55 4.33 -11.38
C THR A 26 2.66 2.83 -11.57
N ALA A 27 1.69 2.24 -12.26
CA ALA A 27 1.78 0.86 -12.74
C ALA A 27 1.11 0.71 -14.10
N ARG A 28 1.48 -0.35 -14.82
CA ARG A 28 0.78 -0.79 -16.03
C ARG A 28 -0.64 -1.21 -15.67
N LEU A 29 -1.59 -0.94 -16.58
CA LEU A 29 -2.93 -1.50 -16.46
C LEU A 29 -2.87 -3.03 -16.52
N ALA A 30 -3.72 -3.70 -15.75
CA ALA A 30 -3.93 -5.13 -15.89
C ALA A 30 -4.57 -5.43 -17.24
N ASP A 31 -3.97 -6.37 -17.98
CA ASP A 31 -4.49 -6.95 -19.21
C ASP A 31 -5.32 -8.22 -18.95
N GLY A 32 -5.50 -8.56 -17.67
CA GLY A 32 -6.33 -9.63 -17.17
C GLY A 32 -5.84 -10.13 -15.81
N PHE A 33 -6.59 -11.08 -15.26
CA PHE A 33 -6.36 -11.61 -13.92
C PHE A 33 -6.21 -13.12 -13.95
N ASP A 34 -5.10 -13.64 -13.43
CA ASP A 34 -4.83 -15.07 -13.27
C ASP A 34 -5.14 -15.57 -11.88
N TYR A 35 -5.19 -16.89 -11.70
CA TYR A 35 -5.25 -17.45 -10.35
C TYR A 35 -3.92 -17.31 -9.62
N PRO A 36 -3.96 -17.10 -8.29
CA PRO A 36 -2.78 -16.78 -7.50
C PRO A 36 -1.86 -17.98 -7.27
N VAL A 37 -2.30 -19.19 -7.59
CA VAL A 37 -1.57 -20.46 -7.48
C VAL A 37 -1.78 -21.26 -8.77
N GLY A 38 -0.87 -22.19 -9.08
CA GLY A 38 -0.98 -23.03 -10.29
C GLY A 38 -1.21 -22.23 -11.58
N LYS A 39 -0.62 -21.02 -11.65
CA LYS A 39 -0.90 -20.03 -12.70
C LYS A 39 -0.76 -20.62 -14.12
N PRO A 40 -1.53 -20.13 -15.10
CA PRO A 40 -2.59 -19.14 -14.93
C PRO A 40 -3.92 -19.74 -14.43
N ASP A 41 -4.09 -21.06 -14.54
CA ASP A 41 -5.40 -21.71 -14.45
C ASP A 41 -5.67 -22.44 -13.13
N GLY A 42 -4.79 -22.33 -12.14
CA GLY A 42 -4.96 -23.02 -10.85
C GLY A 42 -4.72 -24.51 -10.94
N VAL A 43 -3.94 -24.95 -11.93
CA VAL A 43 -3.64 -26.37 -12.14
C VAL A 43 -2.98 -26.93 -10.88
N GLY A 44 -3.55 -28.01 -10.35
CA GLY A 44 -3.07 -28.65 -9.12
C GLY A 44 -3.71 -28.14 -7.82
N TYR A 45 -4.56 -27.11 -7.89
CA TYR A 45 -5.20 -26.51 -6.71
C TYR A 45 -6.72 -26.61 -6.76
N TYR A 46 -7.35 -26.35 -5.62
CA TYR A 46 -8.80 -26.19 -5.46
C TYR A 46 -9.10 -25.20 -4.34
N ILE A 47 -10.33 -24.67 -4.32
CA ILE A 47 -10.83 -23.82 -3.24
C ILE A 47 -11.41 -24.74 -2.16
N PHE A 48 -10.74 -24.83 -1.02
CA PHE A 48 -11.23 -25.59 0.13
C PHE A 48 -12.36 -24.85 0.84
N ARG A 49 -12.24 -23.52 0.95
CA ARG A 49 -13.24 -22.67 1.58
C ARG A 49 -13.49 -21.42 0.74
N GLY A 50 -14.73 -21.22 0.31
CA GLY A 50 -15.14 -20.06 -0.48
C GLY A 50 -15.48 -18.82 0.36
N PHE A 51 -15.78 -17.73 -0.33
CA PHE A 51 -16.27 -16.49 0.28
C PHE A 51 -17.63 -16.69 0.95
N SER A 52 -17.83 -16.08 2.11
CA SER A 52 -19.13 -15.98 2.78
C SER A 52 -19.33 -14.62 3.47
N PRO A 53 -20.42 -13.90 3.18
CA PRO A 53 -20.77 -12.66 3.87
C PRO A 53 -20.80 -12.84 5.39
N ASN A 54 -20.23 -11.88 6.12
CA ASN A 54 -20.03 -11.85 7.57
C ASN A 54 -19.17 -13.00 8.13
N GLY A 55 -18.65 -13.87 7.25
CA GLY A 55 -17.80 -14.99 7.59
C GLY A 55 -16.42 -14.85 6.95
N HIS A 56 -16.20 -15.63 5.90
CA HIS A 56 -14.93 -15.78 5.22
C HIS A 56 -14.80 -14.77 4.07
N LEU A 57 -13.90 -13.80 4.19
CA LEU A 57 -13.86 -12.63 3.28
C LEU A 57 -12.97 -12.84 2.04
N GLY A 58 -12.69 -14.11 1.73
CA GLY A 58 -11.86 -14.53 0.62
C GLY A 58 -12.06 -16.01 0.31
N GLU A 59 -11.04 -16.60 -0.30
CA GLU A 59 -10.96 -18.02 -0.64
C GLU A 59 -9.70 -18.62 -0.03
N ASP A 60 -9.83 -19.83 0.51
CA ASP A 60 -8.70 -20.63 0.95
C ASP A 60 -8.38 -21.64 -0.16
N TRP A 61 -7.21 -21.48 -0.77
CA TRP A 61 -6.71 -22.31 -1.87
C TRP A 61 -5.73 -23.35 -1.35
N ASN A 62 -5.94 -24.60 -1.72
CA ASN A 62 -5.14 -25.75 -1.30
C ASN A 62 -4.65 -26.56 -2.51
N GLY A 63 -3.46 -27.14 -2.37
CA GLY A 63 -2.94 -28.12 -3.32
C GLY A 63 -3.63 -29.47 -3.19
N LYS A 64 -3.73 -30.21 -4.31
CA LYS A 64 -4.39 -31.53 -4.36
C LYS A 64 -3.57 -32.67 -3.75
N GLY A 65 -2.34 -32.41 -3.28
CA GLY A 65 -1.44 -33.42 -2.72
C GLY A 65 -1.83 -33.93 -1.33
N GLY A 66 -2.71 -33.19 -0.61
CA GLY A 66 -3.17 -33.54 0.73
C GLY A 66 -2.17 -33.19 1.85
N GLY A 67 -2.64 -33.08 3.09
CA GLY A 67 -1.81 -32.63 4.21
C GLY A 67 -1.25 -31.21 3.95
N ASP A 68 0.00 -30.97 4.38
CA ASP A 68 0.72 -29.71 4.14
C ASP A 68 1.65 -29.80 2.91
N THR A 69 1.33 -30.65 1.92
CA THR A 69 2.20 -30.85 0.75
C THR A 69 2.32 -29.63 -0.16
N ASP A 70 1.41 -28.67 -0.01
CA ASP A 70 1.43 -27.37 -0.67
C ASP A 70 2.17 -26.30 0.15
N GLU A 71 2.70 -26.60 1.34
CA GLU A 71 3.52 -25.66 2.08
C GLU A 71 4.79 -25.29 1.28
N GLY A 72 4.99 -24.00 1.00
CA GLY A 72 6.11 -23.53 0.20
C GLY A 72 5.83 -23.44 -1.30
N ASP A 73 4.66 -23.87 -1.76
CA ASP A 73 4.24 -23.69 -3.15
C ASP A 73 4.19 -22.21 -3.54
N PRO A 74 4.50 -21.89 -4.81
CA PRO A 74 4.63 -20.51 -5.24
C PRO A 74 3.26 -19.81 -5.36
N VAL A 75 3.20 -18.58 -4.84
CA VAL A 75 2.05 -17.68 -4.93
C VAL A 75 2.41 -16.50 -5.82
N TYR A 76 1.51 -16.13 -6.74
CA TYR A 76 1.74 -15.18 -7.82
C TYR A 76 0.79 -13.99 -7.76
N SER A 77 1.30 -12.83 -8.19
CA SER A 77 0.49 -11.65 -8.48
C SER A 77 -0.50 -11.98 -9.59
N ILE A 78 -1.78 -11.76 -9.33
CA ILE A 78 -2.85 -12.12 -10.28
C ILE A 78 -2.84 -11.22 -11.52
N ALA A 79 -2.26 -10.03 -11.42
CA ALA A 79 -2.18 -9.04 -12.49
C ALA A 79 -0.99 -8.08 -12.27
N HIS A 80 -0.77 -7.15 -13.21
CA HIS A 80 0.10 -6.00 -13.00
C HIS A 80 -0.38 -5.14 -11.84
N GLY A 81 0.53 -4.58 -11.03
CA GLY A 81 0.13 -3.75 -9.91
C GLY A 81 1.27 -3.18 -9.10
N VAL A 82 0.93 -2.58 -7.96
CA VAL A 82 1.86 -2.02 -6.97
C VAL A 82 1.60 -2.69 -5.63
N VAL A 83 2.66 -3.16 -4.97
CA VAL A 83 2.57 -3.68 -3.61
C VAL A 83 2.28 -2.52 -2.65
N VAL A 84 1.10 -2.53 -2.03
CA VAL A 84 0.65 -1.52 -1.05
C VAL A 84 0.77 -2.01 0.40
N PHE A 85 1.12 -3.28 0.60
CA PHE A 85 1.42 -3.87 1.90
C PHE A 85 2.30 -5.10 1.72
N SER A 86 3.35 -5.28 2.54
CA SER A 86 4.15 -6.51 2.58
C SER A 86 4.84 -6.70 3.91
N GLU A 87 4.15 -7.30 4.89
CA GLU A 87 4.64 -7.42 6.25
C GLU A 87 4.17 -8.69 6.96
N ASP A 88 4.79 -9.00 8.10
CA ASP A 88 4.27 -10.00 9.03
C ASP A 88 3.25 -9.30 9.93
N TYR A 89 1.98 -9.48 9.60
CA TYR A 89 0.88 -8.89 10.36
C TYR A 89 0.58 -9.66 11.66
N LYS A 90 1.28 -10.80 11.89
CA LYS A 90 1.16 -11.64 13.07
C LYS A 90 -0.30 -12.09 13.28
N LYS A 91 -0.70 -12.32 14.54
CA LYS A 91 -2.08 -12.69 14.93
C LYS A 91 -2.56 -13.91 14.15
N GLY A 92 -3.79 -13.94 13.64
CA GLY A 92 -4.24 -15.04 12.78
C GLY A 92 -3.76 -14.94 11.33
N TRP A 93 -2.90 -14.00 10.96
CA TRP A 93 -2.57 -13.71 9.56
C TRP A 93 -1.18 -14.20 9.16
N GLY A 94 -0.17 -13.89 9.98
CA GLY A 94 1.24 -14.12 9.64
C GLY A 94 1.68 -13.18 8.52
N ASN A 95 2.46 -13.70 7.58
CA ASN A 95 2.94 -12.90 6.46
C ASN A 95 1.80 -12.59 5.47
N VAL A 96 1.67 -11.32 5.12
CA VAL A 96 0.65 -10.82 4.20
C VAL A 96 1.28 -9.92 3.15
N VAL A 97 0.80 -10.05 1.92
CA VAL A 97 1.05 -9.10 0.83
C VAL A 97 -0.29 -8.56 0.34
N ILE A 98 -0.37 -7.26 0.04
CA ILE A 98 -1.50 -6.66 -0.69
C ILE A 98 -0.94 -5.99 -1.95
N VAL A 99 -1.49 -6.36 -3.11
CA VAL A 99 -1.17 -5.72 -4.39
C VAL A 99 -2.39 -4.96 -4.88
N ARG A 100 -2.18 -3.71 -5.26
CA ARG A 100 -3.19 -2.87 -5.89
C ARG A 100 -3.06 -2.94 -7.40
N HIS A 101 -4.18 -3.23 -8.04
CA HIS A 101 -4.28 -3.35 -9.48
C HIS A 101 -5.13 -2.20 -10.03
N ALA A 102 -4.70 -1.63 -11.13
CA ALA A 102 -5.52 -0.74 -11.94
C ALA A 102 -5.88 -1.47 -13.23
N TYR A 103 -7.15 -1.43 -13.63
CA TYR A 103 -7.62 -2.18 -14.79
C TYR A 103 -8.75 -1.42 -15.48
N ARG A 104 -8.95 -1.69 -16.78
CA ARG A 104 -10.05 -1.08 -17.52
C ARG A 104 -11.28 -1.98 -17.47
N GLU A 105 -12.36 -1.42 -16.95
CA GLU A 105 -13.68 -2.04 -16.97
C GLU A 105 -14.28 -2.04 -18.38
N ARG A 106 -15.28 -2.90 -18.62
CA ARG A 106 -15.95 -2.98 -19.93
C ARG A 106 -16.61 -1.68 -20.35
N ASN A 107 -17.05 -0.87 -19.39
CA ASN A 107 -17.60 0.47 -19.63
C ASN A 107 -16.53 1.53 -19.98
N GLY A 108 -15.27 1.13 -20.05
CA GLY A 108 -14.15 2.00 -20.40
C GLY A 108 -13.57 2.79 -19.23
N GLN A 109 -14.09 2.68 -18.01
CA GLN A 109 -13.53 3.36 -16.84
C GLN A 109 -12.30 2.62 -16.31
N ILE A 110 -11.37 3.35 -15.70
CA ILE A 110 -10.26 2.74 -14.96
C ILE A 110 -10.75 2.50 -13.54
N ALA A 111 -10.81 1.22 -13.16
CA ALA A 111 -11.14 0.77 -11.83
C ALA A 111 -9.89 0.28 -11.10
N PHE A 112 -10.03 0.13 -9.78
CA PHE A 112 -8.98 -0.32 -8.91
C PHE A 112 -9.49 -1.43 -8.00
N VAL A 113 -8.62 -2.37 -7.68
CA VAL A 113 -8.92 -3.46 -6.74
C VAL A 113 -7.65 -3.85 -5.99
N ASP A 114 -7.82 -4.25 -4.72
CA ASP A 114 -6.73 -4.82 -3.93
C ASP A 114 -6.87 -6.35 -3.92
N SER A 115 -5.78 -7.06 -4.21
CA SER A 115 -5.63 -8.49 -3.96
C SER A 115 -4.80 -8.69 -2.69
N LEU A 116 -5.33 -9.47 -1.74
CA LEU A 116 -4.61 -9.85 -0.52
C LEU A 116 -4.16 -11.30 -0.61
N TYR A 117 -2.91 -11.54 -0.22
CA TYR A 117 -2.28 -12.85 -0.10
C TYR A 117 -1.88 -13.07 1.36
N GLY A 118 -2.61 -13.91 2.08
CA GLY A 118 -2.43 -14.19 3.50
C GLY A 118 -1.80 -15.55 3.79
N HIS A 119 -1.41 -15.74 5.05
CA HIS A 119 -0.79 -16.98 5.58
C HIS A 119 0.49 -17.41 4.87
N LEU A 120 1.17 -16.48 4.19
CA LEU A 120 2.37 -16.80 3.42
C LEU A 120 3.48 -17.32 4.34
N LYS A 121 4.29 -18.26 3.85
CA LYS A 121 5.53 -18.68 4.53
C LYS A 121 6.65 -17.68 4.30
N VAL A 122 6.77 -17.18 3.06
CA VAL A 122 7.74 -16.17 2.64
C VAL A 122 7.04 -15.09 1.83
N ARG A 123 7.44 -13.83 2.01
CA ARG A 123 7.11 -12.72 1.10
C ARG A 123 8.30 -12.47 0.18
N SER A 124 8.08 -12.45 -1.13
CA SER A 124 9.11 -12.26 -2.16
C SER A 124 9.13 -10.83 -2.73
N VAL A 125 8.31 -9.94 -2.17
CA VAL A 125 8.14 -8.55 -2.63
C VAL A 125 8.10 -7.59 -1.44
N ARG A 126 8.40 -6.32 -1.69
CA ARG A 126 8.41 -5.24 -0.67
C ARG A 126 7.40 -4.14 -0.99
N LEU A 127 7.02 -3.36 0.03
CA LEU A 127 6.16 -2.19 -0.12
C LEU A 127 6.68 -1.26 -1.24
N GLY A 128 5.77 -0.74 -2.07
CA GLY A 128 6.05 0.16 -3.19
C GLY A 128 6.57 -0.53 -4.46
N GLN A 129 6.90 -1.82 -4.39
CA GLN A 129 7.38 -2.56 -5.56
C GLN A 129 6.28 -2.71 -6.62
N GLN A 130 6.61 -2.37 -7.87
CA GLN A 130 5.78 -2.73 -9.02
C GLN A 130 5.94 -4.21 -9.33
N VAL A 131 4.83 -4.90 -9.56
CA VAL A 131 4.80 -6.33 -9.89
C VAL A 131 4.11 -6.56 -11.22
N THR A 132 4.55 -7.59 -11.95
CA THR A 132 3.90 -8.00 -13.19
C THR A 132 2.91 -9.14 -12.97
N ARG A 133 1.92 -9.28 -13.87
CA ARG A 133 1.04 -10.46 -13.90
C ARG A 133 1.88 -11.74 -13.90
N GLY A 134 1.54 -12.66 -12.99
CA GLY A 134 2.26 -13.92 -12.81
C GLY A 134 3.62 -13.81 -12.10
N GLN A 135 4.03 -12.64 -11.63
CA GLN A 135 5.25 -12.52 -10.81
C GLN A 135 5.03 -13.17 -9.44
N MET A 136 6.00 -13.93 -8.95
CA MET A 136 5.91 -14.52 -7.60
C MET A 136 5.91 -13.43 -6.53
N VAL A 137 4.96 -13.48 -5.59
CA VAL A 137 4.84 -12.56 -4.46
C VAL A 137 5.15 -13.21 -3.12
N GLY A 138 5.16 -14.55 -3.07
CA GLY A 138 5.48 -15.31 -1.87
C GLY A 138 5.27 -16.80 -2.08
N THR A 139 5.16 -17.52 -0.97
CA THR A 139 4.86 -18.95 -0.97
C THR A 139 3.79 -19.29 0.05
N ILE A 140 3.02 -20.35 -0.20
CA ILE A 140 2.00 -20.88 0.72
C ILE A 140 2.63 -21.21 2.09
N GLY A 141 1.88 -20.97 3.16
CA GLY A 141 2.30 -21.27 4.52
C GLY A 141 1.13 -21.67 5.41
N CYS A 142 1.43 -21.74 6.71
CA CYS A 142 0.53 -22.28 7.75
C CYS A 142 0.04 -21.19 8.71
N GLY A 143 0.15 -19.93 8.31
CA GLY A 143 0.02 -18.79 9.21
C GLY A 143 1.12 -18.75 10.28
N PRO A 144 0.98 -17.89 11.30
CA PRO A 144 1.97 -17.76 12.37
C PRO A 144 1.89 -18.95 13.33
N TYR A 145 3.03 -19.38 13.85
CA TYR A 145 3.14 -20.55 14.74
C TYR A 145 2.51 -21.84 14.19
N ARG A 146 2.34 -21.96 12.86
CA ARG A 146 1.71 -23.11 12.19
C ARG A 146 0.30 -23.43 12.70
N MET A 147 -0.48 -22.39 12.99
CA MET A 147 -1.83 -22.54 13.54
C MET A 147 -2.87 -23.09 12.54
N TYR A 148 -2.55 -23.14 11.24
CA TYR A 148 -3.40 -23.71 10.21
C TYR A 148 -2.66 -24.80 9.43
N ALA A 149 -3.42 -25.73 8.82
CA ALA A 149 -2.89 -26.52 7.70
C ALA A 149 -2.46 -25.57 6.57
N ALA A 150 -1.49 -25.97 5.76
CA ALA A 150 -0.99 -25.15 4.67
C ALA A 150 -2.13 -24.79 3.69
N HIS A 151 -2.25 -23.50 3.39
CA HIS A 151 -3.17 -22.97 2.38
C HIS A 151 -2.80 -21.51 2.07
N LEU A 152 -3.26 -21.01 0.92
CA LEU A 152 -3.28 -19.59 0.63
C LEU A 152 -4.65 -19.02 1.00
N HIS A 153 -4.70 -18.05 1.90
CA HIS A 153 -5.88 -17.20 2.05
C HIS A 153 -5.82 -16.02 1.08
N PHE A 154 -6.83 -15.89 0.21
CA PHE A 154 -6.83 -14.93 -0.88
C PHE A 154 -8.10 -14.09 -0.91
N GLU A 155 -7.98 -12.77 -0.86
CA GLU A 155 -9.13 -11.84 -0.94
C GLU A 155 -9.01 -10.92 -2.16
N ILE A 156 -10.15 -10.49 -2.70
CA ILE A 156 -10.25 -9.40 -3.67
C ILE A 156 -11.18 -8.33 -3.12
N ARG A 157 -10.66 -7.11 -2.97
CA ARG A 157 -11.31 -6.03 -2.24
C ARG A 157 -11.58 -4.84 -3.15
N LYS A 158 -12.86 -4.44 -3.18
CA LYS A 158 -13.35 -3.26 -3.89
C LYS A 158 -12.88 -1.98 -3.22
N ASP A 159 -12.99 -1.96 -1.89
CA ASP A 159 -12.65 -0.78 -1.10
C ASP A 159 -11.15 -0.76 -0.77
N LEU A 160 -10.46 0.19 -1.39
CA LEU A 160 -9.02 0.42 -1.25
C LEU A 160 -8.62 0.89 0.16
N ARG A 161 -9.58 1.19 1.04
CA ARG A 161 -9.32 1.69 2.40
C ARG A 161 -9.18 0.58 3.43
N VAL A 162 -9.60 -0.65 3.09
CA VAL A 162 -9.70 -1.79 4.01
C VAL A 162 -8.37 -2.10 4.70
N GLY A 163 -7.29 -2.22 3.92
CA GLY A 163 -5.96 -2.57 4.46
C GLY A 163 -6.03 -3.80 5.37
N MET A 164 -5.35 -3.78 6.51
CA MET A 164 -5.45 -4.89 7.47
C MET A 164 -6.51 -4.69 8.57
N ARG A 165 -7.30 -3.61 8.49
CA ARG A 165 -8.34 -3.22 9.46
C ARG A 165 -9.74 -3.63 8.98
N ARG A 166 -9.89 -4.88 8.52
CA ARG A 166 -11.13 -5.38 7.89
C ARG A 166 -12.37 -5.29 8.77
N GLU A 167 -12.19 -5.26 10.09
CA GLU A 167 -13.25 -5.12 11.09
C GLU A 167 -13.97 -3.77 11.04
N LEU A 168 -13.37 -2.75 10.43
CA LEU A 168 -13.97 -1.43 10.28
C LEU A 168 -14.89 -1.31 9.06
N TYR A 169 -14.95 -2.33 8.21
CA TYR A 169 -15.63 -2.28 6.91
C TYR A 169 -16.71 -3.36 6.82
N PRO A 170 -17.80 -3.13 6.05
CA PRO A 170 -18.83 -4.15 5.82
C PRO A 170 -18.22 -5.45 5.31
N ARG A 171 -18.55 -6.56 5.98
CA ARG A 171 -18.01 -7.89 5.71
C ARG A 171 -18.79 -8.62 4.62
N ASN A 172 -19.13 -7.94 3.53
CA ASN A 172 -20.03 -8.47 2.50
C ASN A 172 -19.63 -7.98 1.09
N HIS A 173 -20.48 -8.25 0.10
CA HIS A 173 -20.23 -7.91 -1.30
C HIS A 173 -20.15 -6.41 -1.62
N VAL A 174 -20.45 -5.52 -0.67
CA VAL A 174 -20.18 -4.07 -0.84
C VAL A 174 -18.67 -3.82 -0.85
N THR A 175 -17.92 -4.53 -0.02
CA THR A 175 -16.48 -4.31 0.19
C THR A 175 -15.62 -5.32 -0.56
N TYR A 176 -16.11 -6.54 -0.76
CA TYR A 176 -15.35 -7.67 -1.31
C TYR A 176 -15.98 -8.22 -2.59
N HIS A 177 -15.15 -8.76 -3.47
CA HIS A 177 -15.58 -9.66 -4.52
C HIS A 177 -15.49 -11.12 -4.04
N THR A 178 -16.27 -12.01 -4.67
CA THR A 178 -15.91 -13.43 -4.70
C THR A 178 -14.69 -13.58 -5.61
N PRO A 179 -13.50 -13.98 -5.10
CA PRO A 179 -12.26 -13.88 -5.86
C PRO A 179 -12.26 -14.64 -7.19
N LYS A 180 -12.63 -15.92 -7.20
CA LYS A 180 -12.67 -16.72 -8.43
C LYS A 180 -13.62 -16.14 -9.47
N GLN A 181 -14.82 -15.71 -9.05
CA GLN A 181 -15.78 -15.09 -9.98
C GLN A 181 -15.23 -13.80 -10.58
N PHE A 182 -14.56 -12.96 -9.79
CA PHE A 182 -13.91 -11.75 -10.30
C PHE A 182 -12.83 -12.10 -11.33
N MET A 183 -11.91 -13.01 -11.00
CA MET A 183 -10.83 -13.39 -11.92
C MET A 183 -11.38 -14.02 -13.21
N ASP A 184 -12.40 -14.87 -13.12
CA ASP A 184 -13.03 -15.53 -14.27
C ASP A 184 -13.67 -14.51 -15.24
N LEU A 185 -14.32 -13.47 -14.70
CA LEU A 185 -14.94 -12.42 -15.50
C LEU A 185 -13.92 -11.46 -16.14
N HIS A 186 -12.69 -11.42 -15.60
CA HIS A 186 -11.61 -10.51 -16.02
C HIS A 186 -10.35 -11.25 -16.49
N ARG A 187 -10.46 -12.50 -16.95
CA ARG A 187 -9.31 -13.29 -17.46
C ARG A 187 -8.55 -12.59 -18.60
N SER A 188 -9.30 -11.91 -19.46
CA SER A 188 -8.80 -11.16 -20.60
C SER A 188 -9.42 -9.77 -20.59
N LEU A 189 -8.58 -8.76 -20.44
CA LEU A 189 -8.95 -7.35 -20.57
C LEU A 189 -8.27 -6.77 -21.81
N ARG A 190 -8.71 -5.57 -22.19
CA ARG A 190 -8.06 -4.84 -23.28
C ARG A 190 -6.62 -4.55 -22.88
N PHE A 191 -5.67 -5.02 -23.69
CA PHE A 191 -4.27 -4.65 -23.54
C PHE A 191 -4.06 -3.17 -23.85
N GLU A 192 -3.38 -2.47 -22.94
CA GLU A 192 -2.95 -1.10 -23.11
C GLU A 192 -1.54 -0.93 -22.54
N ASP A 193 -0.57 -0.62 -23.40
CA ASP A 193 0.81 -0.37 -23.00
C ASP A 193 0.97 1.06 -22.46
N ARG A 194 0.24 1.35 -21.38
CA ARG A 194 0.30 2.62 -20.67
C ARG A 194 0.39 2.41 -19.18
N THR A 195 1.08 3.31 -18.51
CA THR A 195 1.04 3.43 -17.06
C THR A 195 -0.09 4.37 -16.63
N VAL A 196 -0.66 4.10 -15.46
CA VAL A 196 -1.68 4.93 -14.82
C VAL A 196 -1.27 5.28 -13.40
N ARG A 197 -1.79 6.39 -12.86
CA ARG A 197 -1.65 6.72 -11.45
C ARG A 197 -2.46 5.72 -10.63
N VAL A 198 -1.81 5.09 -9.68
CA VAL A 198 -2.40 4.15 -8.72
C VAL A 198 -2.31 4.80 -7.34
N PRO A 199 -3.43 5.08 -6.65
CA PRO A 199 -3.36 5.63 -5.31
C PRO A 199 -2.72 4.60 -4.38
N ILE A 200 -1.82 5.00 -3.49
CA ILE A 200 -1.09 4.07 -2.59
C ILE A 200 -1.25 4.41 -1.10
N ASN A 201 -1.84 5.56 -0.77
CA ASN A 201 -1.93 6.07 0.60
C ASN A 201 -3.35 5.96 1.21
N THR A 202 -4.15 5.00 0.76
CA THR A 202 -5.60 4.92 1.02
C THR A 202 -6.00 4.29 2.36
N PHE A 203 -5.07 3.70 3.11
CA PHE A 203 -5.37 3.11 4.41
C PHE A 203 -5.35 4.17 5.51
N LEU A 204 -6.18 4.01 6.55
CA LEU A 204 -6.24 4.93 7.69
C LEU A 204 -4.89 5.06 8.41
N LYS A 205 -4.63 6.25 8.98
CA LYS A 205 -3.41 6.61 9.75
C LYS A 205 -3.13 5.69 10.96
N SER A 206 -4.16 5.04 11.49
CA SER A 206 -4.05 4.05 12.58
C SER A 206 -3.68 2.65 12.12
N ASN A 207 -3.46 2.43 10.82
CA ASN A 207 -2.83 1.23 10.28
C ASN A 207 -1.30 1.45 10.38
N PRO A 208 -0.56 0.62 11.14
CA PRO A 208 0.87 0.83 11.41
C PRO A 208 1.77 0.86 10.16
N ASN A 209 1.22 0.49 8.99
CA ASN A 209 1.97 0.28 7.75
C ASN A 209 1.62 1.32 6.67
N ARG A 210 1.18 2.51 7.09
CA ARG A 210 0.83 3.63 6.20
C ARG A 210 2.06 4.48 5.87
N ILE A 211 2.14 4.98 4.64
CA ILE A 211 2.96 6.15 4.30
C ILE A 211 2.35 7.38 4.98
N THR A 212 3.17 8.15 5.69
CA THR A 212 2.80 9.34 6.47
C THR A 212 2.43 10.52 5.57
N THR A 213 1.27 10.47 4.91
CA THR A 213 0.68 11.63 4.20
C THR A 213 -0.53 12.13 5.00
N ASP A 214 -0.73 13.45 5.11
CA ASP A 214 -1.93 13.99 5.74
C ASP A 214 -3.15 13.94 4.80
N GLU A 215 -2.92 13.91 3.49
CA GLU A 215 -3.96 13.84 2.46
C GLU A 215 -4.14 12.41 1.94
N VAL A 216 -5.37 11.87 1.92
CA VAL A 216 -5.69 10.55 1.35
C VAL A 216 -6.32 10.76 -0.03
N GLU A 217 -5.69 10.28 -1.12
CA GLU A 217 -6.32 10.29 -2.44
C GLU A 217 -7.19 9.03 -2.59
N ILE A 218 -8.51 9.17 -2.44
CA ILE A 218 -9.48 8.07 -2.53
C ILE A 218 -10.30 8.25 -3.81
N PRO A 219 -10.27 7.30 -4.77
CA PRO A 219 -11.29 7.24 -5.81
C PRO A 219 -12.65 6.94 -5.16
N GLU A 220 -13.66 7.77 -5.39
CA GLU A 220 -15.00 7.51 -4.85
C GLU A 220 -15.55 6.21 -5.47
N LEU A 221 -15.93 5.26 -4.60
CA LEU A 221 -16.70 4.09 -4.97
C LEU A 221 -18.18 4.47 -4.82
N THR A 222 -18.90 4.59 -5.93
CA THR A 222 -20.35 4.79 -5.87
C THR A 222 -21.05 3.49 -5.45
N ALA A 223 -22.26 3.59 -4.92
CA ALA A 223 -23.06 2.43 -4.48
C ALA A 223 -23.35 1.40 -5.60
N THR A 224 -23.09 1.76 -6.87
CA THR A 224 -23.21 0.89 -8.06
C THR A 224 -21.94 0.11 -8.38
N GLY A 225 -20.84 0.31 -7.63
CA GLY A 225 -19.54 -0.30 -7.92
C GLY A 225 -18.77 0.40 -9.05
N GLU A 226 -19.18 1.61 -9.45
CA GLU A 226 -18.47 2.43 -10.40
C GLU A 226 -17.43 3.30 -9.67
N THR A 227 -16.20 3.33 -10.18
CA THR A 227 -15.15 4.24 -9.70
C THR A 227 -15.21 5.52 -10.51
N THR A 228 -15.78 6.58 -9.97
CA THR A 228 -15.73 7.88 -10.63
C THR A 228 -14.31 8.43 -10.56
N ARG A 229 -13.84 9.03 -11.66
CA ARG A 229 -12.60 9.80 -11.68
C ARG A 229 -12.70 10.85 -10.57
N PRO A 230 -11.77 10.91 -9.60
CA PRO A 230 -11.77 12.02 -8.65
C PRO A 230 -11.69 13.31 -9.46
N LYS A 231 -12.64 14.22 -9.27
CA LYS A 231 -12.53 15.57 -9.82
C LYS A 231 -11.24 16.14 -9.24
N LEU A 232 -10.30 16.50 -10.10
CA LEU A 232 -9.26 17.44 -9.67
C LEU A 232 -10.01 18.67 -9.15
N PRO A 233 -9.65 19.23 -7.98
CA PRO A 233 -10.11 20.55 -7.61
C PRO A 233 -9.82 21.50 -8.77
N ASP A 234 -10.80 22.30 -9.17
CA ASP A 234 -10.67 23.24 -10.30
C ASP A 234 -9.60 24.33 -10.02
N GLU A 235 -9.10 24.41 -8.79
CA GLU A 235 -7.99 25.27 -8.39
C GLU A 235 -6.82 24.44 -7.84
N LEU A 236 -5.77 24.26 -8.65
CA LEU A 236 -4.40 24.14 -8.14
C LEU A 236 -3.97 25.55 -7.71
N GLY A 237 -4.52 26.02 -6.59
CA GLY A 237 -4.04 27.21 -5.93
C GLY A 237 -2.63 26.96 -5.43
N LEU A 238 -1.65 27.71 -5.95
CA LEU A 238 -0.38 27.90 -5.26
C LEU A 238 -0.70 28.53 -3.90
N VAL A 239 -0.65 27.74 -2.83
CA VAL A 239 -0.70 28.28 -1.48
C VAL A 239 0.70 28.83 -1.19
N ILE A 240 0.91 30.11 -1.52
CA ILE A 240 1.96 30.92 -0.93
C ILE A 240 1.34 31.51 0.34
N GLU A 241 1.72 31.01 1.51
CA GLU A 241 1.41 31.71 2.76
C GLU A 241 2.47 32.80 3.00
N GLU A 242 2.10 34.03 2.66
CA GLU A 242 2.62 35.28 3.23
C GLU A 242 1.34 35.96 3.78
N GLU A 243 1.17 36.19 5.08
CA GLU A 243 1.81 37.21 5.93
C GLU A 243 1.51 36.85 7.40
N THR A 244 2.53 36.71 8.26
CA THR A 244 2.95 37.69 9.29
C THR A 244 1.84 38.27 10.16
N GLU A 245 1.80 37.85 11.44
CA GLU A 245 1.81 38.74 12.61
C GLU A 245 1.96 37.92 13.91
N VAL A 246 3.20 37.76 14.39
CA VAL A 246 3.46 37.64 15.84
C VAL A 246 4.66 38.52 16.14
N GLU A 247 4.33 39.69 16.70
CA GLU A 247 5.12 40.62 17.49
C GLU A 247 6.64 40.38 17.53
N ALA A 248 7.37 41.30 16.89
CA ALA A 248 8.82 41.35 16.87
C ALA A 248 9.44 41.36 18.29
N ALA A 249 10.09 40.27 18.67
CA ALA A 249 11.10 40.32 19.71
C ALA A 249 12.34 41.02 19.14
N THR A 250 12.50 42.31 19.45
CA THR A 250 13.66 43.09 19.04
C THR A 250 14.96 42.52 19.64
N PRO A 251 16.12 42.69 18.96
CA PRO A 251 17.38 42.00 19.29
C PRO A 251 17.97 42.36 20.67
N GLU A 252 17.52 43.45 21.29
CA GLU A 252 18.03 43.91 22.59
C GLU A 252 17.50 43.06 23.76
N LYS A 253 16.32 42.43 23.64
CA LYS A 253 15.76 41.57 24.71
C LYS A 253 16.38 40.18 24.74
N SER A 254 16.86 39.64 23.62
CA SER A 254 17.49 38.31 23.58
C SER A 254 18.92 38.32 24.16
N GLN A 255 19.65 39.42 24.02
CA GLN A 255 20.95 39.59 24.66
C GLN A 255 20.84 39.72 26.18
N SER A 256 19.85 40.46 26.71
CA SER A 256 19.66 40.60 28.16
C SER A 256 19.22 39.29 28.83
N LEU A 257 18.42 38.47 28.15
CA LEU A 257 18.02 37.14 28.62
C LEU A 257 19.20 36.15 28.63
N PHE A 258 20.08 36.23 27.64
CA PHE A 258 21.27 35.38 27.54
C PHE A 258 22.33 35.77 28.58
N GLU A 259 22.56 37.06 28.82
CA GLU A 259 23.46 37.53 29.89
C GLU A 259 22.93 37.21 31.29
N ALA A 260 21.61 37.32 31.51
CA ALA A 260 20.97 36.91 32.77
C ALA A 260 21.09 35.39 33.02
N LEU A 261 21.08 34.58 31.95
CA LEU A 261 21.27 33.14 32.01
C LEU A 261 22.74 32.79 32.34
N LEU A 262 23.70 33.47 31.72
CA LEU A 262 25.13 33.27 31.97
C LEU A 262 25.52 33.66 33.40
N LYS A 263 24.95 34.74 33.95
CA LYS A 263 25.19 35.18 35.33
C LYS A 263 24.63 34.22 36.38
N LYS A 264 23.58 33.46 36.04
CA LYS A 264 23.03 32.38 36.88
C LYS A 264 23.86 31.10 36.83
N LEU A 265 24.54 30.84 35.71
CA LEU A 265 25.38 29.65 35.54
C LEU A 265 26.81 29.85 36.09
N SER A 266 27.24 31.09 36.29
CA SER A 266 28.59 31.42 36.78
C SER A 266 28.72 31.62 38.30
N ASN A 267 27.63 31.51 39.07
CA ASN A 267 27.68 31.62 40.54
C ASN A 267 26.90 30.47 41.19
N PRO A 268 27.55 29.34 41.48
CA PRO A 268 26.87 28.20 42.12
C PRO A 268 26.75 28.48 43.61
N GLN A 269 25.52 28.66 44.09
CA GLN A 269 25.15 28.22 45.42
C GLN A 269 24.29 26.98 45.30
#